data_AF-A0A3C1UEM4-F1
#
_entry.id   AF-A0A3C1UEM4-F1
#
_cell.length_a   1.000
_cell.length_b   1.000
_cell.length_c   1.000
_cell.angle_alpha   90.00
_cell.angle_beta   90.00
_cell.angle_gamma   90.00
#
_symmetry.space_group_name_H-M   'P 1'
#
loop_
_entity.id
_entity.type
_entity.pdbx_description
1 polymer ?
#
loop_
_entity_poly.entity_id
_entity_poly.type
_entity_poly.pdbx_seq_one_letter_code
_entity_poly.pdbx_strand_id
1 'polypeptide(L)'
;MSDIIKLLPDSVANQIAAGEVIQRPASVIKELVENAIDAGATSIQIVLKDAGRTLIQVIDNGKGMSDTDARLAFERHSTSKISKAEDLFSLQTMGFRGEALASIAAIAQVELRTRAKGAQLGTKIMINASKCESQEPDMCPEGSNFMIKNIFFNVPARRKFLKSNQVELSNIIKEYEKLALVNHHVDFSLSNNDKLLNKFSGGSFKQRIASLWGAKVDQQLV
;
A
#
# COMPACT_ATOMS: atom_id res chain seq x y z
N MET A 1 23.35 -25.63 32.89
CA MET A 1 22.15 -24.77 32.92
C MET A 1 21.71 -24.60 31.49
N SER A 2 20.48 -25.00 31.15
CA SER A 2 19.97 -24.86 29.79
C SER A 2 19.75 -23.38 29.47
N ASP A 3 20.13 -22.96 28.27
CA ASP A 3 19.96 -21.59 27.80
C ASP A 3 18.49 -21.14 27.90
N ILE A 4 18.27 -19.99 28.54
CA ILE A 4 16.94 -19.44 28.83
C ILE A 4 16.40 -18.62 27.64
N ILE A 5 17.31 -18.04 26.87
CA ILE A 5 16.98 -17.20 25.71
C ILE A 5 16.80 -18.08 24.47
N LYS A 6 15.69 -17.90 23.76
CA LYS A 6 15.39 -18.61 22.52
C LYS A 6 15.15 -17.63 21.38
N LEU A 7 15.65 -17.95 20.19
CA LEU A 7 15.28 -17.25 18.97
C LEU A 7 13.79 -17.41 18.72
N LEU A 8 13.12 -16.31 18.41
CA LEU A 8 11.73 -16.33 17.98
C LEU A 8 11.64 -16.91 16.57
N PRO A 9 10.60 -17.71 16.26
CA PRO A 9 10.30 -18.07 14.89
C PRO A 9 10.08 -16.82 14.03
N ASP A 10 10.53 -16.85 12.77
CA ASP A 10 10.42 -15.72 11.86
C ASP A 10 8.97 -15.21 11.71
N SER A 11 7.99 -16.11 11.71
CA SER A 11 6.57 -15.73 11.67
C SER A 11 6.14 -14.85 12.84
N VAL A 12 6.65 -15.12 14.05
CA VAL A 12 6.34 -14.36 15.26
C VAL A 12 7.07 -13.02 15.23
N ALA A 13 8.36 -13.01 14.88
CA ALA A 13 9.13 -11.78 14.71
C ALA A 13 8.52 -10.87 13.62
N ASN A 14 8.00 -11.47 12.55
CA ASN A 14 7.27 -10.80 11.48
C ASN A 14 5.99 -10.13 11.97
N GLN A 15 5.18 -10.85 12.75
CA GLN A 15 3.95 -10.29 13.32
C GLN A 15 4.24 -9.16 14.32
N ILE A 16 5.30 -9.26 15.12
CA ILE A 16 5.67 -8.22 16.08
C ILE A 16 6.04 -6.94 15.32
N ALA A 17 7.03 -7.00 14.41
CA ALA A 17 7.50 -5.86 13.63
C ALA A 17 6.38 -5.24 12.78
N ALA A 18 5.51 -6.08 12.19
CA ALA A 18 4.38 -5.60 11.41
C ALA A 18 3.41 -4.73 12.21
N GLY A 19 3.40 -4.82 13.55
CA GLY A 19 2.56 -3.95 14.39
C GLY A 19 3.12 -2.58 14.69
N GLU A 20 4.43 -2.44 14.59
CA GLU A 20 5.10 -1.14 14.72
C GLU A 20 4.91 -0.36 13.41
N VAL A 21 4.99 -1.06 12.27
CA VAL A 21 4.85 -0.49 10.92
C VAL A 21 3.39 -0.31 10.51
N ILE A 22 2.54 -1.34 10.66
CA ILE A 22 1.14 -1.34 10.22
C ILE A 22 0.21 -1.47 11.42
N GLN A 23 -0.36 -0.33 11.82
CA GLN A 23 -1.27 -0.25 12.97
C GLN A 23 -2.75 -0.30 12.60
N ARG A 24 -3.10 0.15 11.38
CA ARG A 24 -4.50 0.31 10.92
C ARG A 24 -4.59 0.32 9.39
N PRO A 25 -5.80 0.20 8.81
CA PRO A 25 -5.99 0.21 7.35
C PRO A 25 -5.38 1.42 6.64
N ALA A 26 -5.46 2.62 7.24
CA ALA A 26 -4.88 3.83 6.66
C ALA A 26 -3.36 3.73 6.45
N SER A 27 -2.63 3.05 7.35
CA SER A 27 -1.19 2.81 7.20
C SER A 27 -0.88 1.94 5.98
N VAL A 28 -1.69 0.92 5.71
CA VAL A 28 -1.54 0.07 4.52
C VAL A 28 -1.74 0.89 3.25
N ILE A 29 -2.77 1.73 3.23
CA ILE A 29 -3.05 2.59 2.07
C ILE A 29 -1.89 3.55 1.83
N LYS A 30 -1.39 4.21 2.86
CA LYS A 30 -0.22 5.09 2.76
C LYS A 30 0.95 4.39 2.09
N GLU A 31 1.38 3.25 2.63
CA GLU A 31 2.54 2.53 2.09
C GLU A 31 2.33 2.04 0.64
N LEU A 32 1.14 1.54 0.30
CA LEU A 32 0.85 1.08 -1.07
C LEU A 32 0.77 2.24 -2.07
N VAL A 33 0.16 3.36 -1.68
CA VAL A 33 0.07 4.56 -2.53
C VAL A 33 1.44 5.20 -2.72
N GLU A 34 2.25 5.30 -1.67
CA GLU A 34 3.65 5.78 -1.76
C GLU A 34 4.48 4.89 -2.70
N ASN A 35 4.29 3.57 -2.65
CA ASN A 35 4.93 2.66 -3.60
C ASN A 35 4.46 2.86 -5.04
N ALA A 36 3.17 3.12 -5.27
CA ALA A 36 2.64 3.43 -6.60
C ALA A 36 3.22 4.75 -7.14
N ILE A 37 3.34 5.78 -6.30
CA ILE A 37 3.97 7.06 -6.66
C ILE A 37 5.45 6.87 -7.01
N ASP A 38 6.20 6.14 -6.18
CA ASP A 38 7.60 5.80 -6.45
C ASP A 38 7.76 4.95 -7.73
N ALA A 39 6.72 4.23 -8.14
CA ALA A 39 6.66 3.49 -9.40
C ALA A 39 6.28 4.37 -10.62
N GLY A 40 6.07 5.67 -10.42
CA GLY A 40 5.72 6.63 -11.46
C GLY A 40 4.26 6.58 -11.91
N ALA A 41 3.35 6.11 -11.05
CA ALA A 41 1.93 6.06 -11.37
C ALA A 41 1.35 7.46 -11.61
N THR A 42 0.54 7.60 -12.66
CA THR A 42 -0.24 8.80 -12.94
C THR A 42 -1.71 8.63 -12.57
N SER A 43 -2.15 7.41 -12.28
CA SER A 43 -3.49 7.08 -11.84
C SER A 43 -3.45 6.02 -10.75
N ILE A 44 -4.12 6.29 -9.64
CA ILE A 44 -4.22 5.43 -8.47
C ILE A 44 -5.69 5.30 -8.05
N GLN A 45 -6.19 4.07 -8.03
CA GLN A 45 -7.53 3.73 -7.57
C GLN A 45 -7.46 2.91 -6.28
N ILE A 46 -8.22 3.34 -5.29
CA ILE A 46 -8.33 2.69 -3.98
C ILE A 46 -9.76 2.19 -3.80
N VAL A 47 -9.91 0.88 -3.61
CA VAL A 47 -11.20 0.22 -3.39
C VAL A 47 -11.21 -0.44 -2.02
N LEU A 48 -12.21 -0.11 -1.21
CA LEU A 48 -12.34 -0.59 0.16
C LEU A 48 -13.61 -1.41 0.36
N LYS A 49 -13.52 -2.41 1.23
CA LYS A 49 -14.68 -3.07 1.83
C LYS A 49 -14.58 -3.05 3.34
N ASP A 50 -15.67 -2.66 3.99
CA ASP A 50 -15.75 -2.51 5.45
C ASP A 50 -14.64 -1.60 6.00
N ALA A 51 -14.43 -0.44 5.36
CA ALA A 51 -13.39 0.53 5.74
C ALA A 51 -11.96 -0.08 5.78
N GLY A 52 -11.67 -0.99 4.86
CA GLY A 52 -10.37 -1.65 4.75
C GLY A 52 -10.18 -2.86 5.66
N ARG A 53 -11.19 -3.23 6.47
CA ARG A 53 -11.11 -4.42 7.33
C ARG A 53 -11.17 -5.72 6.53
N THR A 54 -12.04 -5.74 5.50
CA THR A 54 -12.28 -6.91 4.66
C THR A 54 -11.41 -6.88 3.42
N LEU A 55 -11.32 -5.73 2.75
CA LEU A 55 -10.50 -5.52 1.57
C LEU A 55 -9.94 -4.09 1.55
N ILE A 56 -8.64 -4.00 1.29
CA ILE A 56 -7.97 -2.80 0.79
C ILE A 56 -7.38 -3.18 -0.56
N GLN A 57 -7.84 -2.56 -1.63
CA GLN A 57 -7.30 -2.76 -2.95
C GLN A 57 -6.72 -1.45 -3.48
N VAL A 58 -5.46 -1.48 -3.95
CA VAL A 58 -4.78 -0.34 -4.56
C VAL A 58 -4.33 -0.76 -5.95
N ILE A 59 -4.82 -0.04 -6.95
CA ILE A 59 -4.57 -0.28 -8.37
C ILE A 59 -3.84 0.95 -8.91
N ASP A 60 -2.67 0.74 -9.49
CA ASP A 60 -1.87 1.78 -10.11
C ASP A 60 -1.50 1.42 -11.55
N ASN A 61 -1.18 2.45 -12.34
CA ASN A 61 -0.66 2.33 -13.69
C ASN A 61 0.85 2.63 -13.76
N GLY A 62 1.59 2.37 -12.67
CA GLY A 62 3.02 2.60 -12.60
C GLY A 62 3.81 1.62 -13.48
N LYS A 63 5.13 1.57 -13.26
CA LYS A 63 6.03 0.72 -14.07
C LYS A 63 5.79 -0.79 -13.94
N GLY A 64 5.06 -1.23 -12.92
CA GLY A 64 4.86 -2.64 -12.58
C GLY A 64 6.14 -3.33 -12.11
N MET A 65 6.09 -4.66 -11.97
CA MET A 65 7.22 -5.48 -11.55
C MET A 65 7.44 -6.65 -12.51
N SER A 66 8.69 -7.13 -12.57
CA SER A 66 9.01 -8.43 -13.17
C SER A 66 8.54 -9.56 -12.25
N ASP A 67 8.52 -10.79 -12.77
CA ASP A 67 8.18 -11.98 -11.97
C ASP A 67 9.09 -12.14 -10.74
N THR A 68 10.39 -11.91 -10.92
CA THR A 68 11.38 -11.99 -9.84
C THR A 68 11.19 -10.86 -8.83
N ASP A 69 11.02 -9.62 -9.28
CA ASP A 69 10.82 -8.46 -8.40
C ASP A 69 9.53 -8.58 -7.59
N ALA A 70 8.45 -9.07 -8.21
CA ALA A 70 7.18 -9.26 -7.54
C ALA A 70 7.29 -10.25 -6.37
N ARG A 71 8.12 -11.30 -6.50
CA ARG A 71 8.39 -12.24 -5.41
C ARG A 71 9.26 -11.61 -4.32
N LEU A 72 10.35 -10.95 -4.72
CA LEU A 72 11.31 -10.31 -3.80
C LEU A 72 10.73 -9.13 -3.03
N ALA A 73 9.74 -8.43 -3.60
CA ALA A 73 9.10 -7.28 -2.97
C ALA A 73 8.44 -7.60 -1.61
N PHE A 74 8.14 -8.87 -1.33
CA PHE A 74 7.58 -9.34 -0.06
C PHE A 74 8.61 -9.92 0.90
N GLU A 75 9.88 -10.02 0.50
CA GLU A 75 10.96 -10.44 1.37
C GLU A 75 11.49 -9.23 2.16
N ARG A 76 12.01 -9.47 3.38
CA ARG A 76 12.57 -8.39 4.19
C ARG A 76 13.85 -7.83 3.59
N HIS A 77 14.15 -6.57 3.92
CA HIS A 77 15.38 -5.88 3.53
C HIS A 77 15.59 -5.85 2.01
N SER A 78 14.51 -5.97 1.25
CA SER A 78 14.52 -5.99 -0.21
C SER A 78 13.91 -4.68 -0.70
N THR A 79 14.74 -3.84 -1.31
CA THR A 79 14.31 -2.57 -1.90
C THR A 79 15.11 -2.26 -3.15
N SER A 80 14.47 -1.60 -4.12
CA SER A 80 15.14 -1.04 -5.30
C SER A 80 15.52 0.43 -5.13
N LYS A 81 15.29 1.01 -3.95
CA LYS A 81 15.32 2.46 -3.72
C LYS A 81 16.63 2.96 -3.08
N ILE A 82 17.38 2.09 -2.43
CA ILE A 82 18.72 2.35 -1.89
C ILE A 82 19.62 1.12 -2.12
N SER A 83 20.91 1.37 -2.34
CA SER A 83 21.92 0.34 -2.61
C SER A 83 23.14 0.45 -1.69
N LYS A 84 23.43 1.65 -1.17
CA LYS A 84 24.56 1.94 -0.29
C LYS A 84 24.13 2.81 0.89
N ALA A 85 24.93 2.84 1.95
CA ALA A 85 24.63 3.62 3.15
C ALA A 85 24.54 5.13 2.87
N GLU A 86 25.28 5.64 1.89
CA GLU A 86 25.22 7.06 1.52
C GLU A 86 23.85 7.46 0.93
N ASP A 87 23.14 6.54 0.29
CA ASP A 87 21.83 6.79 -0.33
C ASP A 87 20.76 7.21 0.72
N LEU A 88 20.97 6.86 2.00
CA LEU A 88 20.11 7.29 3.13
C LEU A 88 20.10 8.81 3.33
N PHE A 89 21.16 9.50 2.91
CA PHE A 89 21.28 10.95 3.07
C PHE A 89 20.78 11.73 1.83
N SER A 90 20.41 11.03 0.76
CA SER A 90 19.94 11.60 -0.52
C SER A 90 18.64 10.95 -1.00
N LEU A 91 17.70 10.68 -0.08
CA LEU A 91 16.45 9.99 -0.38
C LEU A 91 15.54 10.84 -1.29
N GLN A 92 15.23 10.31 -2.48
CA GLN A 92 14.26 10.91 -3.42
C GLN A 92 12.95 10.11 -3.52
N THR A 93 12.83 9.01 -2.78
CA THR A 93 11.66 8.11 -2.79
C THR A 93 10.95 8.12 -1.45
N MET A 94 9.64 7.87 -1.44
CA MET A 94 8.84 7.90 -0.21
C MET A 94 9.07 6.70 0.71
N GLY A 95 9.45 5.54 0.16
CA GLY A 95 9.92 4.38 0.93
C GLY A 95 11.41 4.07 0.71
N PHE A 96 12.05 3.35 1.63
CA PHE A 96 13.45 2.86 1.44
C PHE A 96 13.83 1.65 2.30
N ARG A 97 12.99 1.24 3.26
CA ARG A 97 13.36 0.19 4.23
C ARG A 97 13.18 -1.24 3.70
N GLY A 98 12.39 -1.43 2.65
CA GLY A 98 12.09 -2.77 2.13
C GLY A 98 11.30 -3.64 3.11
N GLU A 99 10.49 -3.02 3.98
CA GLU A 99 9.79 -3.70 5.08
C GLU A 99 8.26 -3.61 4.99
N ALA A 100 7.73 -2.66 4.22
CA ALA A 100 6.29 -2.37 4.21
C ALA A 100 5.46 -3.55 3.67
N LEU A 101 5.79 -4.05 2.49
CA LEU A 101 5.07 -5.17 1.87
C LEU A 101 5.23 -6.48 2.65
N ALA A 102 6.44 -6.76 3.15
CA ALA A 102 6.70 -7.90 4.03
C ALA A 102 5.86 -7.82 5.33
N SER A 103 5.75 -6.62 5.92
CA SER A 103 4.95 -6.37 7.11
C SER A 103 3.45 -6.57 6.84
N ILE A 104 2.95 -6.06 5.71
CA ILE A 104 1.55 -6.25 5.29
C ILE A 104 1.27 -7.75 5.07
N ALA A 105 2.14 -8.46 4.36
CA ALA A 105 2.02 -9.89 4.10
C ALA A 105 1.96 -10.72 5.39
N ALA A 106 2.65 -10.30 6.46
CA ALA A 106 2.67 -11.02 7.74
C ALA A 106 1.32 -11.00 8.49
N ILE A 107 0.47 -10.01 8.23
CA ILE A 107 -0.78 -9.78 8.98
C ILE A 107 -2.05 -9.90 8.13
N ALA A 108 -1.92 -10.22 6.85
CA ALA A 108 -3.04 -10.23 5.90
C ALA A 108 -2.91 -11.37 4.89
N GLN A 109 -3.97 -11.54 4.11
CA GLN A 109 -3.97 -12.36 2.90
C GLN A 109 -3.78 -11.42 1.71
N VAL A 110 -2.68 -11.55 0.98
CA VAL A 110 -2.30 -10.64 -0.10
C VAL A 110 -2.45 -11.35 -1.43
N GLU A 111 -3.05 -10.66 -2.39
CA GLU A 111 -3.00 -11.00 -3.81
C GLU A 111 -2.37 -9.81 -4.54
N LEU A 112 -1.27 -10.05 -5.26
CA LEU A 112 -0.65 -9.09 -6.14
C LEU A 112 -0.84 -9.56 -7.58
N ARG A 113 -1.32 -8.68 -8.46
CA ARG A 113 -1.24 -8.86 -9.91
C ARG A 113 -0.44 -7.69 -10.47
N THR A 114 0.64 -7.96 -11.20
CA THR A 114 1.51 -6.90 -11.72
C THR A 114 2.11 -7.28 -13.06
N ARG A 115 2.29 -6.28 -13.92
CA ARG A 115 2.94 -6.46 -15.21
C ARG A 115 3.85 -5.26 -15.50
N ALA A 116 5.13 -5.55 -15.73
CA ALA A 116 6.08 -4.54 -16.17
C ALA A 116 5.69 -3.92 -17.51
N LYS A 117 5.95 -2.62 -17.68
CA LYS A 117 5.68 -1.91 -18.94
C LYS A 117 6.39 -2.58 -20.12
N GLY A 118 5.64 -2.87 -21.19
CA GLY A 118 6.14 -3.55 -22.39
C GLY A 118 6.28 -5.07 -22.29
N ALA A 119 6.01 -5.68 -21.12
CA ALA A 119 5.97 -7.13 -20.99
C ALA A 119 4.66 -7.71 -21.56
N GLN A 120 4.74 -8.87 -22.20
CA GLN A 120 3.56 -9.56 -22.75
C GLN A 120 2.68 -10.16 -21.65
N LEU A 121 3.31 -10.62 -20.56
CA LEU A 121 2.68 -11.38 -19.49
C LEU A 121 3.05 -10.76 -18.15
N GLY A 122 2.09 -10.68 -17.23
CA GLY A 122 2.31 -10.31 -15.85
C GLY A 122 2.45 -11.55 -14.96
N THR A 123 2.50 -11.30 -13.66
CA THR A 123 2.52 -12.34 -12.63
C THR A 123 1.43 -12.08 -11.60
N LYS A 124 0.87 -13.16 -11.08
CA LYS A 124 -0.05 -13.17 -9.96
C LYS A 124 0.58 -13.93 -8.79
N ILE A 125 0.64 -13.29 -7.63
CA ILE A 125 1.20 -13.86 -6.40
C ILE A 125 0.14 -13.88 -5.32
N MET A 126 -0.01 -15.03 -4.66
CA MET A 126 -0.89 -15.22 -3.51
C MET A 126 -0.03 -15.47 -2.25
N ILE A 127 -0.21 -14.64 -1.22
CA ILE A 127 0.53 -14.74 0.04
C ILE A 127 -0.45 -14.78 1.21
N ASN A 128 -0.23 -15.69 2.15
CA ASN A 128 -1.03 -15.85 3.34
C ASN A 128 -0.12 -15.84 4.58
N ALA A 129 -0.16 -14.76 5.37
CA ALA A 129 0.67 -14.60 6.57
C ALA A 129 2.17 -14.86 6.30
N SER A 130 2.75 -14.12 5.35
CA SER A 130 4.12 -14.24 4.83
C SER A 130 4.45 -15.51 4.05
N LYS A 131 3.57 -16.52 4.01
CA LYS A 131 3.78 -17.71 3.19
C LYS A 131 3.27 -17.48 1.77
N CYS A 132 4.17 -17.53 0.79
CA CYS A 132 3.78 -17.56 -0.61
C CYS A 132 3.09 -18.90 -0.93
N GLU A 133 1.82 -18.84 -1.31
CA GLU A 133 1.01 -20.02 -1.63
C GLU A 133 1.11 -20.37 -3.12
N SER A 134 1.11 -19.36 -3.98
CA SER A 134 1.30 -19.54 -5.42
C SER A 134 1.91 -18.30 -6.08
N GLN A 135 2.56 -18.53 -7.21
CA GLN A 135 3.07 -17.53 -8.13
C GLN A 135 2.87 -18.07 -9.55
N GLU A 136 2.04 -17.39 -10.32
CA GLU A 136 1.56 -17.88 -11.61
C GLU A 136 1.59 -16.77 -12.66
N PRO A 137 1.89 -17.11 -13.93
CA PRO A 137 1.66 -16.22 -15.06
C PRO A 137 0.23 -15.66 -15.11
N ASP A 138 0.09 -14.37 -15.43
CA ASP A 138 -1.21 -13.72 -15.44
C ASP A 138 -1.35 -12.67 -16.55
N MET A 139 -2.53 -12.63 -17.18
CA MET A 139 -2.89 -11.59 -18.15
C MET A 139 -3.57 -10.44 -17.40
N CYS A 140 -2.76 -9.50 -16.92
CA CYS A 140 -3.21 -8.27 -16.26
C CYS A 140 -2.72 -7.01 -16.98
N PRO A 141 -3.35 -5.84 -16.73
CA PRO A 141 -2.87 -4.55 -17.24
C PRO A 141 -1.46 -4.21 -16.76
N GLU A 142 -0.79 -3.25 -17.43
CA GLU A 142 0.47 -2.68 -16.92
C GLU A 142 0.23 -1.96 -15.59
N GLY A 143 1.25 -1.99 -14.71
CA GLY A 143 1.15 -1.45 -13.36
C GLY A 143 0.98 -2.54 -12.32
N SER A 144 0.41 -2.20 -11.17
CA SER A 144 0.21 -3.14 -10.07
C SER A 144 -1.20 -3.04 -9.49
N ASN A 145 -1.71 -4.19 -9.05
CA ASN A 145 -2.98 -4.34 -8.36
C ASN A 145 -2.75 -5.16 -7.10
N PHE A 146 -2.68 -4.46 -5.97
CA PHE A 146 -2.56 -5.05 -4.65
C PHE A 146 -3.94 -5.22 -4.03
N MET A 147 -4.29 -6.44 -3.65
CA MET A 147 -5.50 -6.77 -2.89
C MET A 147 -5.11 -7.33 -1.52
N ILE A 148 -5.28 -6.52 -0.48
CA ILE A 148 -5.00 -6.88 0.91
C ILE A 148 -6.33 -7.26 1.57
N LYS A 149 -6.50 -8.56 1.85
CA LYS A 149 -7.71 -9.15 2.38
C LYS A 149 -7.54 -9.47 3.85
N ASN A 150 -8.60 -9.24 4.63
CA ASN A 150 -8.71 -9.63 6.03
C ASN A 150 -7.53 -9.20 6.90
N ILE A 151 -7.25 -7.90 6.98
CA ILE A 151 -6.16 -7.39 7.81
C ILE A 151 -6.31 -7.85 9.28
N PHE A 152 -5.19 -8.24 9.88
CA PHE A 152 -5.07 -8.81 11.23
C PHE A 152 -5.85 -10.10 11.47
N PHE A 153 -6.21 -10.87 10.43
CA PHE A 153 -6.96 -12.13 10.62
C PHE A 153 -6.23 -13.13 11.52
N ASN A 154 -4.89 -13.18 11.43
CA ASN A 154 -4.01 -14.03 12.22
C ASN A 154 -3.47 -13.35 13.49
N VAL A 155 -3.90 -12.11 13.79
CA VAL A 155 -3.54 -11.38 15.02
C VAL A 155 -4.81 -10.84 15.71
N PRO A 156 -5.59 -11.71 16.39
CA PRO A 156 -6.94 -11.38 16.88
C PRO A 156 -7.00 -10.19 17.84
N ALA A 157 -5.98 -10.02 18.69
CA ALA A 157 -5.90 -8.89 19.61
C ALA A 157 -5.89 -7.56 18.83
N ARG A 158 -5.01 -7.42 17.82
CA ARG A 158 -4.97 -6.22 16.96
C ARG A 158 -6.26 -6.03 16.18
N ARG A 159 -6.86 -7.12 15.68
CA ARG A 159 -8.15 -7.05 14.98
C ARG A 159 -9.29 -6.53 15.87
N LYS A 160 -9.23 -6.76 17.18
CA LYS A 160 -10.16 -6.19 18.18
C LYS A 160 -9.85 -4.73 18.52
N PHE A 161 -8.60 -4.28 18.36
CA PHE A 161 -8.20 -2.89 18.59
C PHE A 161 -8.58 -1.93 17.45
N LEU A 162 -8.89 -2.45 16.27
CA LEU A 162 -9.50 -1.66 15.19
C LEU A 162 -10.76 -0.96 15.72
N LYS A 163 -10.88 0.33 15.42
CA LYS A 163 -12.06 1.10 15.80
C LYS A 163 -13.23 0.75 14.88
N SER A 164 -14.37 1.42 15.09
CA SER A 164 -15.52 1.24 14.22
C SER A 164 -15.17 1.59 12.76
N ASN A 165 -15.88 0.98 11.80
CA ASN A 165 -15.68 1.24 10.37
C ASN A 165 -15.74 2.74 10.04
N GLN A 166 -16.59 3.51 10.74
CA GLN A 166 -16.69 4.96 10.55
C GLN A 166 -15.40 5.69 10.96
N VAL A 167 -14.80 5.31 12.08
CA VAL A 167 -13.55 5.91 12.57
C VAL A 167 -12.39 5.55 11.65
N GLU A 168 -12.27 4.28 11.25
CA GLU A 168 -11.21 3.86 10.34
C GLU A 168 -11.37 4.50 8.96
N LEU A 169 -12.59 4.60 8.44
CA LEU A 169 -12.84 5.30 7.17
C LEU A 169 -12.45 6.78 7.25
N SER A 170 -12.74 7.46 8.36
CA SER A 170 -12.31 8.86 8.55
C SER A 170 -10.79 8.99 8.57
N ASN A 171 -10.07 8.07 9.22
CA ASN A 171 -8.60 8.04 9.20
C ASN A 171 -8.07 7.81 7.78
N ILE A 172 -8.70 6.92 7.03
CA ILE A 172 -8.32 6.62 5.64
C ILE A 172 -8.53 7.85 4.75
N ILE A 173 -9.69 8.50 4.83
CA ILE A 173 -9.99 9.70 4.02
C ILE A 173 -8.96 10.80 4.30
N LYS A 174 -8.64 11.07 5.58
CA LYS A 174 -7.62 12.06 5.94
C LYS A 174 -6.25 11.74 5.34
N GLU A 175 -5.86 10.47 5.34
CA GLU A 175 -4.58 10.06 4.78
C GLU A 175 -4.57 10.14 3.25
N TYR A 176 -5.66 9.69 2.62
CA TYR A 176 -5.91 9.82 1.18
C TYR A 176 -5.84 11.28 0.70
N GLU A 177 -6.48 12.21 1.43
CA GLU A 177 -6.46 13.64 1.12
C GLU A 177 -5.05 14.23 1.18
N LYS A 178 -4.23 13.87 2.18
CA LYS A 178 -2.82 14.28 2.26
C LYS A 178 -2.01 13.78 1.08
N LEU A 179 -2.16 12.49 0.75
CA LEU A 179 -1.45 11.87 -0.38
C LEU A 179 -1.84 12.54 -1.70
N ALA A 180 -3.14 12.79 -1.89
CA ALA A 180 -3.64 13.48 -3.08
C ALA A 180 -3.14 14.94 -3.17
N LEU A 181 -3.03 15.65 -2.04
CA LEU A 181 -2.53 17.02 -1.99
C LEU A 181 -1.08 17.12 -2.47
N VAL A 182 -0.20 16.29 -1.92
CA VAL A 182 1.24 16.29 -2.26
C VAL A 182 1.45 15.85 -3.71
N ASN A 183 0.65 14.90 -4.18
CA ASN A 183 0.77 14.31 -5.52
C ASN A 183 -0.31 14.87 -6.47
N HIS A 184 -0.36 16.21 -6.58
CA HIS A 184 -1.41 16.92 -7.31
C HIS A 184 -1.53 16.55 -8.81
N HIS A 185 -0.46 16.02 -9.41
CA HIS A 185 -0.42 15.60 -10.81
C HIS A 185 -0.99 14.20 -11.07
N VAL A 186 -1.29 13.43 -10.02
CA VAL A 186 -1.79 12.05 -10.12
C VAL A 186 -3.31 12.03 -9.99
N ASP A 187 -3.99 11.25 -10.82
CA ASP A 187 -5.42 10.95 -10.67
C ASP A 187 -5.66 10.01 -9.49
N PHE A 188 -6.55 10.38 -8.58
CA PHE A 188 -6.93 9.58 -7.43
C PHE A 188 -8.42 9.25 -7.42
N SER A 189 -8.76 8.03 -7.02
CA SER A 189 -10.15 7.68 -6.69
C SER A 189 -10.22 6.78 -5.47
N LEU A 190 -11.23 7.00 -4.64
CA LEU A 190 -11.49 6.25 -3.43
C LEU A 190 -12.95 5.77 -3.41
N SER A 191 -13.16 4.47 -3.35
CA SER A 191 -14.46 3.86 -3.14
C SER A 191 -14.49 3.00 -1.88
N ASN A 192 -15.67 2.91 -1.26
CA ASN A 192 -15.90 2.03 -0.12
C ASN A 192 -17.29 1.38 -0.25
N ASN A 193 -17.33 0.04 -0.16
CA ASN A 193 -18.56 -0.74 -0.36
C ASN A 193 -19.25 -0.38 -1.68
N ASP A 194 -18.49 -0.41 -2.78
CA ASP A 194 -18.92 -0.10 -4.16
C ASP A 194 -19.41 1.34 -4.41
N LYS A 195 -19.43 2.19 -3.38
CA LYS A 195 -19.75 3.61 -3.50
C LYS A 195 -18.50 4.44 -3.68
N LEU A 196 -18.43 5.22 -4.76
CA LEU A 196 -17.40 6.25 -4.94
C LEU A 196 -17.58 7.34 -3.87
N LEU A 197 -16.53 7.57 -3.08
CA LEU A 197 -16.52 8.60 -2.05
C LEU A 197 -15.92 9.89 -2.58
N ASN A 198 -14.72 9.80 -3.17
CA ASN A 198 -13.97 10.93 -3.67
C ASN A 198 -13.24 10.54 -4.95
N LYS A 199 -13.09 11.51 -5.85
CA LYS A 199 -12.25 11.41 -7.03
C LYS A 199 -11.57 12.75 -7.26
N PHE A 200 -10.29 12.72 -7.52
CA PHE A 200 -9.46 13.90 -7.74
C PHE A 200 -8.68 13.73 -9.03
N SER A 201 -8.94 14.56 -10.04
CA SER A 201 -8.18 14.52 -11.29
C SER A 201 -6.80 15.15 -11.11
N GLY A 202 -5.79 14.65 -11.80
CA GLY A 202 -4.46 15.28 -11.87
C GLY A 202 -4.55 16.69 -12.44
N GLY A 203 -3.75 17.62 -11.90
CA GLY A 203 -3.77 19.02 -12.32
C GLY A 203 -2.77 19.90 -11.58
N SER A 204 -3.00 21.21 -11.60
CA SER A 204 -2.18 22.15 -10.84
C SER A 204 -2.43 22.02 -9.33
N PHE A 205 -1.48 22.47 -8.52
CA PHE A 205 -1.63 22.47 -7.07
C PHE A 205 -2.88 23.24 -6.61
N LYS A 206 -3.17 24.39 -7.26
CA LYS A 206 -4.39 25.17 -7.02
C LYS A 206 -5.67 24.37 -7.32
N GLN A 207 -5.73 23.69 -8.46
CA GLN A 207 -6.86 22.81 -8.80
C GLN A 207 -7.04 21.67 -7.79
N ARG A 208 -5.95 21.08 -7.31
CA ARG A 208 -5.99 20.03 -6.26
C ARG A 208 -6.54 20.57 -4.95
N ILE A 209 -6.06 21.73 -4.47
CA ILE A 209 -6.58 22.37 -3.24
C ILE A 209 -8.08 22.66 -3.37
N ALA A 210 -8.49 23.27 -4.50
CA ALA A 210 -9.90 23.56 -4.76
C ALA A 210 -10.76 22.29 -4.80
N SER A 211 -10.22 21.17 -5.30
CA SER A 211 -10.91 19.88 -5.33
C SER A 211 -11.05 19.25 -3.95
N LEU A 212 -10.09 19.47 -3.04
CA LEU A 212 -10.09 18.92 -1.68
C LEU A 212 -11.00 19.69 -0.72
N TRP A 213 -10.93 21.02 -0.74
CA TRP A 213 -11.65 21.88 0.23
C TRP A 213 -12.78 22.72 -0.38
N GLY A 214 -13.04 22.55 -1.67
CA GLY A 214 -14.11 23.21 -2.40
C GLY A 214 -13.75 24.60 -2.93
N ALA A 215 -14.58 25.09 -3.85
CA ALA A 215 -14.35 26.32 -4.60
C ALA A 215 -14.28 27.60 -3.75
N LYS A 216 -14.77 27.57 -2.49
CA LYS A 216 -14.67 28.73 -1.58
C LYS A 216 -13.23 29.05 -1.18
N VAL A 217 -12.36 28.04 -1.12
CA VAL A 217 -10.93 28.24 -0.84
C VAL A 217 -10.22 28.80 -2.08
N ASP A 218 -10.68 28.47 -3.28
CA ASP A 218 -10.05 28.89 -4.55
C ASP A 218 -9.97 30.42 -4.71
N GLN A 219 -10.98 31.14 -4.20
CA GLN A 219 -11.02 32.61 -4.20
C GLN A 219 -9.99 33.26 -3.25
N GLN A 220 -9.40 32.48 -2.35
CA GLN A 220 -8.40 32.94 -1.37
C GLN A 220 -6.98 32.49 -1.73
N LEU A 221 -6.82 31.68 -2.79
CA LEU A 221 -5.52 31.20 -3.27
C LEU A 221 -4.92 32.23 -4.23
N VAL A 222 -3.83 32.86 -3.80
CA VAL A 222 -2.99 33.79 -4.58
C VAL A 222 -2.26 33.04 -5.69
#